data_AF-A0A7J7ZBM3-F1
#
_entry.id   AF-A0A7J7ZBM3-F1
#
_cell.length_a   1.000
_cell.length_b   1.000
_cell.length_c   1.000
_cell.angle_alpha   90.00
_cell.angle_beta   90.00
_cell.angle_gamma   90.00
#
_symmetry.space_group_name_H-M   'P 1'
#
loop_
_entity.id
_entity.type
_entity.pdbx_description
1 polymer ?
#
loop_
_entity_poly.entity_id
_entity_poly.type
_entity_poly.pdbx_seq_one_letter_code
_entity_poly.pdbx_strand_id
1 'polypeptide(L)'
;MKRITYWPQLVLGLTFNWGALLGWSAIKGSCDPSVCLPLYFSGIMWTLIYDTIYAHQDKRDDALIGIKSTALLFRDKTKQWLSGFSVAMLGALSLVGVNSGQTAPYYTALAAVGAHLAHQIYSLDIHRPEDCWDKFASNRTIGLMVFLGIVLGNLWKEKKTDETKKNIDSKIEN
;
A
#
# COMPACT_ATOMS: atom_id res chain seq x y z
N MET A 1 7.71 -18.18 11.52
CA MET A 1 6.91 -18.61 10.34
C MET A 1 7.72 -19.25 9.22
N LYS A 2 8.93 -18.75 8.89
CA LYS A 2 9.78 -19.30 7.81
C LYS A 2 10.03 -20.83 7.87
N ARG A 3 10.01 -21.45 9.05
CA ARG A 3 10.16 -22.92 9.20
C ARG A 3 8.89 -23.73 8.92
N ILE A 4 7.72 -23.08 8.88
CA ILE A 4 6.41 -23.73 8.81
C ILE A 4 5.78 -23.52 7.42
N THR A 5 5.77 -22.29 6.91
CA THR A 5 5.07 -21.89 5.67
C THR A 5 5.98 -21.10 4.73
N TYR A 6 5.66 -21.14 3.42
CA TYR A 6 6.25 -20.29 2.38
C TYR A 6 5.69 -18.86 2.35
N TRP A 7 4.74 -18.54 3.24
CA TRP A 7 4.11 -17.23 3.35
C TRP A 7 4.46 -16.46 4.64
N PRO A 8 5.72 -16.42 5.10
CA PRO A 8 6.07 -15.62 6.27
C PRO A 8 5.80 -14.12 6.05
N GLN A 9 5.96 -13.63 4.82
CA GLN A 9 5.63 -12.26 4.40
C GLN A 9 4.16 -11.91 4.68
N LEU A 10 3.23 -12.86 4.47
CA LEU A 10 1.80 -12.64 4.73
C LEU A 10 1.54 -12.43 6.22
N VAL A 11 2.18 -13.24 7.06
CA VAL A 11 2.06 -13.14 8.52
C VAL A 11 2.67 -11.84 9.02
N LEU A 12 3.82 -11.44 8.48
CA LEU A 12 4.42 -10.13 8.76
C LEU A 12 3.47 -8.99 8.36
N GLY A 13 2.86 -9.07 7.19
CA GLY A 13 1.85 -8.12 6.73
C GLY A 13 0.69 -8.00 7.71
N LEU A 14 0.15 -9.14 8.18
CA LEU A 14 -0.92 -9.14 9.17
C LEU A 14 -0.49 -8.47 10.48
N THR A 15 0.69 -8.79 11.01
CA THR A 15 1.13 -8.27 12.30
C THR A 15 1.56 -6.81 12.24
N PHE A 16 2.11 -6.33 11.13
CA PHE A 16 2.63 -4.97 11.03
C PHE A 16 1.54 -3.94 10.69
N ASN A 17 0.56 -4.33 9.87
CA ASN A 17 -0.43 -3.38 9.34
C ASN A 17 -1.62 -3.10 10.26
N TRP A 18 -1.74 -3.78 11.41
CA TRP A 18 -2.88 -3.61 12.33
C TRP A 18 -3.03 -2.17 12.86
N GLY A 19 -1.95 -1.37 12.80
CA GLY A 19 -1.96 0.06 13.08
C GLY A 19 -2.97 0.86 12.25
N ALA A 20 -3.38 0.39 11.07
CA ALA A 20 -4.46 0.98 10.30
C ALA A 20 -5.80 0.96 11.05
N LEU A 21 -6.09 -0.14 11.74
CA LEU A 21 -7.32 -0.31 12.54
C LEU A 21 -7.26 0.57 13.79
N LEU A 22 -6.11 0.57 14.47
CA LEU A 22 -5.88 1.37 15.67
C LEU A 22 -5.94 2.87 15.41
N GLY A 23 -5.28 3.33 14.34
CA GLY A 23 -5.25 4.74 13.99
C GLY A 23 -6.65 5.28 13.70
N TRP A 24 -7.47 4.49 13.00
CA TRP A 24 -8.85 4.85 12.74
C TRP A 24 -9.70 4.87 14.02
N SER A 25 -9.65 3.80 14.82
CA SER A 25 -10.45 3.70 16.05
C SER A 25 -10.08 4.77 17.08
N ALA A 26 -8.80 5.15 17.17
CA ALA A 26 -8.33 6.20 18.07
C ALA A 26 -8.96 7.57 17.76
N ILE A 27 -9.27 7.86 16.49
CA ILE A 27 -9.85 9.15 16.07
C ILE A 27 -11.38 9.10 15.98
N LYS A 28 -11.96 7.97 15.52
CA LYS A 28 -13.40 7.83 15.27
C LYS A 28 -14.17 7.15 16.39
N GLY A 29 -13.49 6.57 17.38
CA GLY A 29 -14.12 5.81 18.48
C GLY A 29 -14.72 4.46 18.06
N SER A 30 -14.61 4.09 16.78
CA SER A 30 -15.10 2.84 16.21
C SER A 30 -14.28 2.47 14.98
N CYS A 31 -14.33 1.22 14.52
CA CYS A 31 -13.77 0.80 13.24
C CYS A 31 -14.90 0.69 12.22
N ASP A 32 -14.89 1.53 11.18
CA ASP A 32 -15.79 1.35 10.04
C ASP A 32 -15.21 0.24 9.15
N PRO A 33 -15.84 -0.94 9.06
CA PRO A 33 -15.29 -2.05 8.29
C PRO A 33 -15.11 -1.73 6.81
N SER A 34 -15.92 -0.83 6.26
CA SER A 34 -15.87 -0.45 4.84
C SER A 34 -14.60 0.33 4.48
N VAL A 35 -13.98 1.00 5.46
CA VAL A 35 -12.72 1.74 5.27
C VAL A 35 -11.55 1.00 5.87
N CYS A 36 -11.70 0.51 7.09
CA CYS A 36 -10.63 -0.12 7.86
C CYS A 36 -10.14 -1.42 7.22
N LEU A 37 -11.04 -2.29 6.76
CA LEU A 37 -10.64 -3.60 6.19
C LEU A 37 -9.91 -3.45 4.85
N PRO A 38 -10.39 -2.65 3.88
CA PRO A 38 -9.63 -2.42 2.65
C PRO A 38 -8.30 -1.71 2.92
N LEU A 39 -8.24 -0.77 3.87
CA LEU A 39 -6.99 -0.11 4.23
C LEU A 39 -5.98 -1.10 4.80
N TYR A 40 -6.40 -1.92 5.77
CA TYR A 40 -5.57 -2.97 6.35
C TYR A 40 -5.09 -3.98 5.30
N PHE A 41 -6.00 -4.45 4.44
CA PHE A 41 -5.69 -5.35 3.34
C PHE A 41 -4.67 -4.73 2.36
N SER A 42 -4.81 -3.45 2.02
CA SER A 42 -3.85 -2.76 1.15
C SER A 42 -2.45 -2.74 1.76
N GLY A 43 -2.34 -2.51 3.08
CA GLY A 43 -1.08 -2.57 3.80
C GLY A 43 -0.44 -3.96 3.76
N ILE A 44 -1.24 -5.02 3.93
CA ILE A 44 -0.77 -6.41 3.80
C ILE A 44 -0.23 -6.67 2.39
N MET A 45 -0.97 -6.26 1.35
CA MET A 45 -0.51 -6.42 -0.05
C MET A 45 0.78 -5.64 -0.29
N TRP A 46 0.90 -4.43 0.27
CA TRP A 46 2.14 -3.65 0.18
C TRP A 46 3.32 -4.36 0.86
N THR A 47 3.11 -4.91 2.06
CA THR A 47 4.12 -5.75 2.74
C THR A 47 4.51 -6.96 1.90
N LEU A 48 3.54 -7.65 1.29
CA LEU A 48 3.85 -8.76 0.39
C LEU A 48 4.70 -8.30 -0.81
N ILE A 49 4.52 -7.09 -1.32
CA ILE A 49 5.33 -6.56 -2.42
C ILE A 49 6.78 -6.35 -1.97
N TYR A 50 7.02 -5.44 -1.02
CA TYR A 50 8.39 -5.06 -0.67
C TYR A 50 9.14 -6.19 0.04
N ASP A 51 8.49 -6.98 0.89
CA ASP A 51 9.15 -8.01 1.68
C ASP A 51 9.45 -9.27 0.84
N THR A 52 8.68 -9.51 -0.23
CA THR A 52 9.03 -10.53 -1.23
C THR A 52 10.23 -10.11 -2.06
N ILE A 53 10.34 -8.82 -2.43
CA ILE A 53 11.53 -8.30 -3.12
C ILE A 53 12.75 -8.43 -2.22
N TYR A 54 12.63 -8.01 -0.95
CA TYR A 54 13.70 -8.14 0.03
C TYR A 54 14.14 -9.60 0.22
N ALA A 55 13.19 -10.54 0.30
CA ALA A 55 13.50 -11.96 0.45
C ALA A 55 14.29 -12.59 -0.72
N HIS A 56 14.40 -11.93 -1.88
CA HIS A 56 15.30 -12.40 -2.95
C HIS A 56 16.78 -12.13 -2.64
N GLN A 57 17.11 -11.22 -1.73
CA GLN A 57 18.49 -11.00 -1.26
C GLN A 57 19.02 -12.24 -0.54
N ASP A 58 18.21 -12.78 0.38
CA ASP A 58 18.60 -13.91 1.21
C ASP A 58 18.26 -15.27 0.57
N LYS A 59 17.73 -15.30 -0.66
CA LYS A 59 17.15 -16.51 -1.28
C LYS A 59 18.10 -17.70 -1.31
N ARG A 60 19.40 -17.48 -1.57
CA ARG A 60 20.40 -18.56 -1.62
C ARG A 60 20.63 -19.15 -0.24
N ASP A 61 20.84 -18.30 0.75
CA ASP A 61 21.09 -18.72 2.12
C ASP A 61 19.85 -19.35 2.74
N ASP A 62 18.68 -18.76 2.49
CA ASP A 62 17.37 -19.31 2.86
C ASP A 62 17.21 -20.76 2.36
N ALA A 63 17.60 -21.02 1.10
CA ALA A 63 17.54 -22.36 0.50
C ALA A 63 18.55 -23.33 1.14
N LEU A 64 19.78 -22.89 1.42
CA LEU A 64 20.83 -23.72 2.03
C LEU A 64 20.45 -24.20 3.43
N ILE A 65 19.84 -23.33 4.24
CA ILE A 65 19.45 -23.65 5.61
C ILE A 65 18.00 -24.17 5.72
N GLY A 66 17.32 -24.38 4.59
CA GLY A 66 16.00 -25.00 4.50
C GLY A 66 14.85 -24.14 5.04
N ILE A 67 14.99 -22.81 5.05
CA ILE A 67 13.93 -21.89 5.46
C ILE A 67 13.12 -21.40 4.24
N LYS A 68 11.82 -21.22 4.45
CA LYS A 68 10.85 -20.95 3.37
C LYS A 68 10.56 -19.45 3.29
N SER A 69 10.31 -18.96 2.07
CA SER A 69 9.92 -17.58 1.78
C SER A 69 9.12 -17.48 0.48
N THR A 70 8.39 -16.38 0.27
CA THR A 70 7.68 -16.13 -1.00
C THR A 70 8.63 -16.05 -2.18
N ALA A 71 9.87 -15.58 -1.98
CA ALA A 71 10.92 -15.59 -3.00
C ALA A 71 11.24 -17.01 -3.50
N LEU A 72 11.34 -17.99 -2.59
CA LEU A 72 11.55 -19.40 -2.93
C LEU A 72 10.30 -20.06 -3.53
N LEU A 73 9.11 -19.62 -3.13
CA LEU A 73 7.84 -20.12 -3.66
C LEU A 73 7.58 -19.64 -5.09
N PHE A 74 7.73 -18.34 -5.35
CA PHE A 74 7.38 -17.73 -6.63
C PHE A 74 8.48 -17.85 -7.67
N ARG A 75 9.75 -17.88 -7.26
CA ARG A 75 10.90 -18.02 -8.17
C ARG A 75 10.81 -17.02 -9.33
N ASP A 76 10.85 -17.50 -10.56
CA ASP A 76 10.83 -16.66 -11.77
C ASP A 76 9.45 -16.01 -12.02
N LYS A 77 8.40 -16.49 -11.35
CA LYS A 77 7.05 -15.89 -11.39
C LYS A 77 6.88 -14.73 -10.42
N THR A 78 7.92 -14.31 -9.68
CA THR A 78 7.81 -13.22 -8.69
C THR A 78 7.19 -11.96 -9.29
N LYS A 79 7.63 -11.49 -10.47
CA LYS A 79 7.06 -10.27 -11.07
C LYS A 79 5.55 -10.35 -11.32
N GLN A 80 5.05 -11.54 -11.69
CA GLN A 80 3.61 -11.76 -11.89
C GLN A 80 2.83 -11.65 -10.58
N TRP A 81 3.34 -12.27 -9.50
CA TRP A 81 2.74 -12.17 -8.16
C TRP A 81 2.79 -10.74 -7.61
N LEU A 82 3.93 -10.05 -7.74
CA LEU A 82 4.07 -8.65 -7.34
C LEU A 82 3.07 -7.75 -8.09
N SER A 83 2.84 -8.02 -9.38
CA SER A 83 1.84 -7.29 -10.17
C SER A 83 0.42 -7.55 -9.64
N GLY A 84 0.09 -8.80 -9.33
CA GLY A 84 -1.19 -9.16 -8.72
C GLY A 84 -1.42 -8.47 -7.37
N PHE A 85 -0.41 -8.47 -6.49
CA PHE A 85 -0.47 -7.75 -5.21
C PHE A 85 -0.59 -6.24 -5.41
N SER A 86 0.07 -5.67 -6.42
CA SER A 86 -0.03 -4.24 -6.73
C SER A 86 -1.43 -3.85 -7.16
N VAL A 87 -2.08 -4.66 -8.02
CA VAL A 87 -3.47 -4.45 -8.41
C VAL A 87 -4.40 -4.58 -7.21
N ALA A 88 -4.22 -5.60 -6.38
CA ALA A 88 -5.01 -5.79 -5.17
C ALA A 88 -4.84 -4.63 -4.16
N MET A 89 -3.62 -4.14 -3.96
CA MET A 89 -3.29 -3.00 -3.13
C MET A 89 -3.99 -1.73 -3.62
N LEU A 90 -3.84 -1.40 -4.91
CA LEU A 90 -4.44 -0.20 -5.51
C LEU A 90 -5.96 -0.27 -5.55
N GLY A 91 -6.54 -1.44 -5.82
CA GLY A 91 -7.97 -1.66 -5.76
C GLY A 91 -8.53 -1.42 -4.36
N ALA A 92 -7.87 -1.96 -3.34
CA ALA A 92 -8.27 -1.75 -1.95
C ALA A 92 -8.12 -0.28 -1.50
N LEU A 93 -7.03 0.40 -1.87
CA LEU A 93 -6.88 1.84 -1.64
C LEU A 93 -7.95 2.66 -2.39
N SER A 94 -8.29 2.28 -3.61
CA SER A 94 -9.37 2.95 -4.35
C SER A 94 -10.72 2.81 -3.62
N LEU A 95 -11.02 1.63 -3.06
CA LEU A 95 -12.20 1.42 -2.21
C LEU A 95 -12.15 2.29 -0.94
N VAL A 96 -11.00 2.40 -0.27
CA VAL A 96 -10.81 3.34 0.85
C VAL A 96 -11.15 4.76 0.42
N GLY A 97 -10.64 5.21 -0.73
CA GLY A 97 -10.90 6.55 -1.25
C GLY A 97 -12.38 6.80 -1.50
N VAL A 98 -13.08 5.85 -2.13
CA VAL A 98 -14.54 5.94 -2.37
C VAL A 98 -15.31 5.99 -1.05
N ASN A 99 -15.04 5.06 -0.13
CA ASN A 99 -15.80 4.94 1.12
C ASN A 99 -15.52 6.08 2.10
N SER A 100 -14.36 6.74 2.00
CA SER A 100 -14.04 7.94 2.80
C SER A 100 -14.34 9.27 2.10
N GLY A 101 -14.87 9.21 0.87
CA GLY A 101 -15.17 10.39 0.06
C GLY A 101 -13.93 11.26 -0.19
N GLN A 102 -12.84 10.65 -0.65
CA GLN A 102 -11.61 11.33 -1.03
C GLN A 102 -11.75 12.09 -2.35
N THR A 103 -10.80 13.00 -2.59
CA THR A 103 -10.84 13.95 -3.72
C THR A 103 -9.74 13.67 -4.74
N ALA A 104 -9.69 14.46 -5.83
CA ALA A 104 -8.77 14.25 -6.96
C ALA A 104 -7.28 14.14 -6.59
N PRO A 105 -6.71 14.90 -5.63
CA PRO A 105 -5.32 14.72 -5.20
C PRO A 105 -5.00 13.31 -4.70
N TYR A 106 -5.93 12.67 -3.97
CA TYR A 106 -5.76 11.31 -3.49
C TYR A 106 -5.64 10.32 -4.64
N TYR A 107 -6.55 10.39 -5.62
CA TYR A 107 -6.52 9.49 -6.79
C TYR A 107 -5.31 9.77 -7.71
N THR A 108 -4.85 11.01 -7.77
CA THR A 108 -3.60 11.36 -8.47
C THR A 108 -2.40 10.71 -7.81
N ALA A 109 -2.34 10.72 -6.47
CA ALA A 109 -1.31 10.00 -5.73
C ALA A 109 -1.39 8.48 -5.95
N LEU A 110 -2.59 7.88 -5.99
CA LEU A 110 -2.74 6.46 -6.33
C LEU A 110 -2.24 6.12 -7.73
N ALA A 111 -2.50 6.98 -8.73
CA ALA A 111 -1.96 6.82 -10.07
C ALA A 111 -0.42 6.88 -10.07
N ALA A 112 0.17 7.81 -9.31
CA ALA A 112 1.62 7.92 -9.16
C ALA A 112 2.22 6.68 -8.47
N VAL A 113 1.56 6.14 -7.45
CA VAL A 113 1.95 4.88 -6.80
C VAL A 113 1.89 3.72 -7.79
N GLY A 114 0.84 3.64 -8.60
CA GLY A 114 0.71 2.61 -9.63
C GLY A 114 1.83 2.69 -10.68
N ALA A 115 2.16 3.89 -11.15
CA ALA A 115 3.28 4.10 -12.06
C ALA A 115 4.63 3.71 -11.41
N HIS A 116 4.84 4.09 -10.15
CA HIS A 116 6.04 3.74 -9.40
C HIS A 116 6.19 2.23 -9.24
N LEU A 117 5.12 1.52 -8.84
CA LEU A 117 5.11 0.06 -8.71
C LEU A 117 5.32 -0.64 -10.04
N ALA A 118 4.66 -0.19 -11.11
CA ALA A 118 4.84 -0.75 -12.44
C ALA A 118 6.29 -0.63 -12.91
N HIS A 119 6.90 0.56 -12.74
CA HIS A 119 8.31 0.77 -13.06
C HIS A 119 9.24 -0.08 -12.18
N GLN A 120 8.97 -0.17 -10.88
CA GLN A 120 9.74 -0.97 -9.93
C GLN A 120 9.73 -2.45 -10.33
N ILE A 121 8.55 -3.03 -10.59
CA ILE A 121 8.39 -4.44 -10.97
C ILE A 121 9.00 -4.71 -12.35
N TYR A 122 8.81 -3.81 -13.30
CA TYR A 122 9.40 -3.94 -14.64
C TYR A 122 10.93 -4.03 -14.57
N SER A 123 11.55 -3.07 -13.89
CA SER A 123 13.01 -2.94 -13.80
C SER A 123 13.68 -3.87 -12.78
N LEU A 124 12.91 -4.53 -11.90
CA LEU A 124 13.45 -5.43 -10.86
C LEU A 124 14.25 -6.59 -11.46
N ASP A 125 15.46 -6.82 -10.96
CA ASP A 125 16.24 -8.03 -11.19
C ASP A 125 16.31 -8.87 -9.90
N ILE A 126 15.54 -9.97 -9.87
CA ILE A 126 15.46 -10.88 -8.71
C ILE A 126 16.72 -11.71 -8.48
N HIS A 127 17.70 -11.66 -9.39
CA HIS A 127 18.97 -12.36 -9.27
C HIS A 127 20.11 -11.44 -8.80
N ARG A 128 19.87 -10.13 -8.70
CA ARG A 128 20.84 -9.14 -8.24
C ARG A 128 20.43 -8.60 -6.86
N PRO A 129 21.05 -9.05 -5.76
CA PRO A 129 20.67 -8.63 -4.41
C PRO A 129 20.70 -7.12 -4.19
N GLU A 130 21.65 -6.41 -4.79
CA GLU A 130 21.73 -4.94 -4.73
C GLU A 130 20.49 -4.27 -5.35
N ASP A 131 19.99 -4.78 -6.49
CA ASP A 131 18.77 -4.27 -7.11
C ASP A 131 17.55 -4.51 -6.22
N CYS A 132 17.47 -5.68 -5.60
CA CYS A 132 16.43 -6.03 -4.65
C CYS A 132 16.45 -5.09 -3.44
N TRP A 133 17.64 -4.70 -2.95
CA TRP A 133 17.79 -3.72 -1.88
C TRP A 133 17.31 -2.34 -2.31
N ASP A 134 17.73 -1.86 -3.48
CA ASP A 134 17.33 -0.56 -3.99
C ASP A 134 15.81 -0.47 -4.19
N LYS A 135 15.18 -1.52 -4.75
CA LYS A 135 13.72 -1.59 -4.90
C LYS A 135 13.01 -1.69 -3.55
N PHE A 136 13.53 -2.47 -2.61
CA PHE A 136 12.98 -2.51 -1.25
C PHE A 136 13.05 -1.13 -0.59
N ALA A 137 14.20 -0.47 -0.61
CA ALA A 137 14.39 0.85 -0.03
C ALA A 137 13.51 1.92 -0.70
N SER A 138 13.28 1.83 -2.01
CA SER A 138 12.43 2.78 -2.73
C SER A 138 10.97 2.73 -2.29
N ASN A 139 10.50 1.62 -1.69
CA ASN A 139 9.12 1.49 -1.22
C ASN A 139 8.74 2.52 -0.16
N ARG A 140 9.69 3.09 0.60
CA ARG A 140 9.39 4.22 1.52
C ARG A 140 8.66 5.37 0.82
N THR A 141 8.93 5.57 -0.47
CA THR A 141 8.34 6.61 -1.31
C THR A 141 6.85 6.37 -1.54
N ILE A 142 6.42 5.11 -1.63
CA ILE A 142 4.99 4.76 -1.77
C ILE A 142 4.21 5.25 -0.54
N GLY A 143 4.72 4.97 0.67
CA GLY A 143 4.10 5.45 1.90
C GLY A 143 3.97 6.97 1.93
N LEU A 144 5.02 7.69 1.51
CA LEU A 144 5.00 9.15 1.41
C LEU A 144 3.98 9.65 0.36
N MET A 145 3.93 9.04 -0.82
CA MET A 145 2.96 9.39 -1.87
C MET A 145 1.51 9.24 -1.38
N VAL A 146 1.18 8.10 -0.76
CA VAL A 146 -0.16 7.85 -0.22
C VAL A 146 -0.49 8.84 0.90
N PHE A 147 0.44 9.09 1.82
CA PHE A 147 0.27 10.06 2.90
C PHE A 147 -0.02 11.47 2.36
N LEU A 148 0.79 11.97 1.44
CA LEU A 148 0.59 13.29 0.83
C LEU A 148 -0.73 13.35 0.06
N GLY A 149 -1.10 12.28 -0.66
CA GLY A 149 -2.39 12.17 -1.34
C GLY A 149 -3.58 12.31 -0.39
N ILE A 150 -3.51 11.67 0.78
CA ILE A 150 -4.54 11.78 1.82
C ILE A 150 -4.60 13.20 2.39
N VAL A 151 -3.45 13.79 2.74
CA VAL A 151 -3.40 15.15 3.31
C VAL A 151 -3.94 16.18 2.33
N LEU A 152 -3.43 16.19 1.10
CA LEU A 152 -3.88 17.11 0.05
C LEU A 152 -5.35 16.87 -0.32
N GLY A 153 -5.79 15.61 -0.29
CA GLY A 153 -7.18 15.24 -0.56
C GLY A 153 -8.15 15.82 0.46
N ASN A 154 -7.79 15.77 1.75
CA ASN A 154 -8.59 16.36 2.83
C ASN A 154 -8.57 17.89 2.82
N LEU A 155 -7.41 18.52 2.60
CA LEU A 155 -7.30 19.98 2.49
C LEU A 155 -8.16 20.53 1.34
N TRP A 156 -8.20 19.83 0.21
CA TRP A 156 -9.07 20.19 -0.90
C TRP A 156 -10.55 20.06 -0.51
N LYS A 157 -10.91 18.99 0.20
CA LYS A 157 -12.28 18.72 0.65
C LYS A 157 -12.80 19.84 1.55
N GLU A 158 -11.99 20.32 2.49
CA GLU A 158 -12.30 21.46 3.37
C GLU A 158 -12.54 22.74 2.55
N LYS A 159 -11.60 23.10 1.66
CA LYS A 159 -11.72 24.29 0.81
C LYS A 159 -13.01 24.31 -0.02
N LYS A 160 -13.37 23.17 -0.63
CA LYS A 160 -14.60 23.07 -1.45
C LYS A 160 -15.87 23.21 -0.60
N THR A 161 -15.83 22.73 0.64
CA THR A 161 -16.94 22.86 1.60
C THR A 161 -17.15 24.33 1.97
N ASP A 162 -16.07 25.07 2.22
CA ASP A 162 -16.12 26.49 2.55
C ASP A 162 -16.61 27.35 1.39
N GLU A 163 -16.14 27.08 0.17
CA GLU A 163 -16.62 27.76 -1.06
C GLU A 163 -18.13 27.53 -1.28
N THR A 164 -18.60 26.31 -1.00
CA THR A 164 -20.02 25.97 -1.16
C THR A 164 -20.89 26.72 -0.15
N LYS A 165 -20.46 26.79 1.12
CA LYS A 165 -21.17 27.56 2.16
C LYS A 165 -21.26 29.04 1.80
N LYS A 166 -20.14 29.67 1.43
CA LYS A 166 -20.11 31.09 1.01
C LYS A 166 -21.07 31.39 -0.14
N ASN A 167 -21.14 30.50 -1.12
CA ASN A 167 -22.06 30.67 -2.25
C ASN A 167 -23.55 30.56 -1.83
N ILE A 168 -23.88 29.68 -0.88
CA ILE A 168 -25.24 29.56 -0.36
C ILE A 168 -25.61 30.81 0.43
N ASP A 169 -24.74 31.26 1.33
CA ASP A 169 -24.98 32.46 2.15
C ASP A 169 -25.21 33.70 1.25
N SER A 170 -24.38 33.88 0.21
CA SER A 170 -24.55 34.96 -0.76
C SER A 170 -25.86 34.91 -1.56
N LYS A 171 -26.49 33.74 -1.71
CA LYS A 171 -27.79 33.59 -2.37
C LYS A 171 -28.98 33.81 -1.43
N ILE A 172 -28.77 33.68 -0.12
CA ILE A 172 -29.79 33.96 0.90
C ILE A 172 -29.85 35.46 1.19
N GLU A 173 -28.71 36.16 1.10
CA GLU A 173 -28.61 37.61 1.33
C GLU A 173 -29.09 38.50 0.16
N ASN A 174 -29.33 37.92 -1.03
CA ASN A 174 -29.87 38.62 -2.22
C ASN A 174 -31.31 38.21 -2.53
#